data_AF-A0A357WW19-F1
#
_entry.id   AF-A0A357WW19-F1
#
_cell.length_a   1.000
_cell.length_b   1.000
_cell.length_c   1.000
_cell.angle_alpha   90.00
_cell.angle_beta   90.00
_cell.angle_gamma   90.00
#
_symmetry.space_group_name_H-M   'P 1'
#
loop_
_entity.id
_entity.type
_entity.pdbx_description
1 polymer ?
#
loop_
_entity_poly.entity_id
_entity_poly.type
_entity_poly.pdbx_seq_one_letter_code
_entity_poly.pdbx_strand_id
1 'polypeptide(L)'
;TLFFKEIFSAFIPTGMAQDFVTGAVLLGVAPCTAMVFVWSTLAKGNPAQTLVQVSVNDLLILVLFIPLVQLLLGVNNVSLPLDILAWSIVLFVVIPLGMGVLSRIIIVKKKGEEYFNQKFVQKFDGVTTVGL
;
A
#
# COMPACT_ATOMS: atom_id res chain seq x y z
N THR A 1 17.62 -11.44 -11.84
CA THR A 1 19.08 -11.19 -11.84
C THR A 1 19.66 -10.97 -13.24
N LEU A 2 19.25 -11.75 -14.25
CA LEU A 2 19.79 -11.67 -15.63
C LEU A 2 19.73 -10.25 -16.25
N PHE A 3 18.62 -9.53 -16.11
CA PHE A 3 18.45 -8.16 -16.64
C PHE A 3 19.47 -7.15 -16.05
N PHE A 4 19.57 -7.07 -14.73
CA PHE A 4 20.47 -6.12 -14.06
C PHE A 4 21.94 -6.53 -14.13
N LYS A 5 22.22 -7.83 -14.18
CA LYS A 5 23.59 -8.37 -14.17
C LYS A 5 24.23 -8.45 -15.56
N GLU A 6 23.47 -8.75 -16.61
CA GLU A 6 24.00 -8.93 -17.97
C GLU A 6 23.77 -7.70 -18.87
N ILE A 7 22.59 -7.07 -18.80
CA ILE A 7 22.23 -5.96 -19.71
C ILE A 7 22.67 -4.61 -19.15
N PHE A 8 22.56 -4.42 -17.84
CA PHE A 8 22.84 -3.13 -17.16
C PHE A 8 24.14 -3.11 -16.35
N SER A 9 25.01 -4.12 -16.49
CA SER A 9 26.27 -4.22 -15.74
C SER A 9 27.21 -3.02 -15.99
N ALA A 10 27.14 -2.41 -17.18
CA ALA A 10 27.95 -1.23 -17.53
C ALA A 10 27.50 0.07 -16.84
N PHE A 11 26.24 0.15 -16.41
CA PHE A 11 25.67 1.33 -15.74
C PHE A 11 25.53 1.17 -14.23
N ILE A 12 25.73 -0.04 -13.69
CA ILE A 12 25.52 -0.35 -12.27
C ILE A 12 26.84 -0.78 -11.64
N PRO A 13 27.27 -0.12 -10.54
CA PRO A 13 28.45 -0.54 -9.79
C PRO A 13 28.36 -2.01 -9.38
N THR A 14 29.43 -2.78 -9.62
CA THR A 14 29.49 -4.26 -9.57
C THR A 14 29.21 -4.91 -8.22
N GLY A 15 28.84 -4.14 -7.19
CA GLY A 15 28.40 -4.64 -5.88
C GLY A 15 26.92 -4.37 -5.54
N MET A 16 26.20 -3.50 -6.26
CA MET A 16 24.84 -3.08 -5.88
C MET A 16 23.72 -3.74 -6.69
N ALA A 17 24.05 -4.53 -7.72
CA ALA A 17 23.05 -5.13 -8.61
C ALA A 17 22.02 -6.00 -7.86
N GLN A 18 22.42 -6.62 -6.75
CA GLN A 18 21.55 -7.45 -5.93
C GLN A 18 20.59 -6.62 -5.06
N ASP A 19 21.03 -5.44 -4.59
CA ASP A 19 20.19 -4.47 -3.88
C ASP A 19 19.16 -3.84 -4.83
N PHE A 20 19.55 -3.54 -6.08
CA PHE A 20 18.62 -3.05 -7.10
C PHE A 20 17.54 -4.08 -7.45
N VAL A 21 17.92 -5.35 -7.59
CA VAL A 21 16.95 -6.44 -7.79
C VAL A 21 16.00 -6.53 -6.59
N THR A 22 16.52 -6.40 -5.37
CA THR A 22 15.72 -6.41 -4.14
C THR A 22 14.73 -5.26 -4.11
N GLY A 23 15.20 -4.04 -4.39
CA GLY A 23 14.34 -2.85 -4.49
C GLY A 23 13.28 -2.97 -5.57
N ALA A 24 13.61 -3.52 -6.74
CA ALA A 24 12.65 -3.74 -7.82
C ALA A 24 11.56 -4.75 -7.43
N VAL A 25 11.92 -5.83 -6.73
CA VAL A 25 10.94 -6.80 -6.21
C VAL A 25 10.04 -6.14 -5.16
N LEU A 26 10.62 -5.41 -4.20
CA LEU A 26 9.84 -4.71 -3.17
C LEU A 26 8.87 -3.69 -3.76
N LEU A 27 9.30 -2.91 -4.76
CA LEU A 27 8.45 -1.96 -5.48
C LEU A 27 7.35 -2.66 -6.28
N GLY A 28 7.65 -3.81 -6.91
CA GLY A 28 6.68 -4.55 -7.70
C GLY A 28 5.57 -5.21 -6.87
N VAL A 29 5.86 -5.55 -5.60
CA VAL A 29 4.88 -6.16 -4.68
C VAL A 29 4.12 -5.10 -3.88
N ALA A 30 4.63 -3.86 -3.80
CA ALA A 30 3.98 -2.78 -3.07
C ALA A 30 2.67 -2.32 -3.76
N PRO A 31 1.55 -2.20 -3.02
CA PRO A 31 0.30 -1.70 -3.57
C PRO A 31 0.34 -0.18 -3.77
N CYS A 32 -0.27 0.31 -4.85
CA CYS A 32 -0.52 1.73 -5.08
C CYS A 32 -2.03 2.04 -4.96
N THR A 33 -2.49 2.41 -3.77
CA THR A 33 -3.93 2.60 -3.51
C THR A 33 -4.44 3.96 -4.00
N ALA A 34 -3.74 5.05 -3.70
CA ALA A 34 -4.19 6.40 -4.06
C ALA A 34 -4.18 6.68 -5.57
N MET A 35 -3.16 6.22 -6.29
CA MET A 35 -3.01 6.51 -7.73
C MET A 35 -4.12 5.85 -8.56
N VAL A 36 -4.51 4.62 -8.20
CA VAL A 36 -5.57 3.88 -8.89
C VAL A 36 -6.92 4.59 -8.79
N PHE A 37 -7.19 5.30 -7.69
CA PHE A 37 -8.40 6.12 -7.55
C PHE A 37 -8.45 7.29 -8.53
N VAL A 38 -7.35 8.00 -8.68
CA VAL A 38 -7.23 9.12 -9.61
C VAL A 38 -7.43 8.62 -11.04
N TRP A 39 -6.73 7.55 -11.40
CA TRP A 39 -6.81 6.97 -12.74
C TRP A 39 -8.20 6.45 -13.07
N SER A 40 -8.86 5.79 -12.10
CA SER A 40 -10.25 5.39 -12.24
C SER A 40 -11.16 6.59 -12.48
N THR A 41 -10.97 7.67 -11.72
CA THR A 41 -11.76 8.90 -11.86
C THR A 41 -11.53 9.57 -13.23
N LEU A 42 -10.28 9.66 -13.69
CA LEU A 42 -9.92 10.18 -15.01
C LEU A 42 -10.49 9.33 -16.14
N ALA A 43 -10.52 8.01 -15.96
CA ALA A 43 -11.10 7.06 -16.91
C ALA A 43 -12.64 6.98 -16.85
N LYS A 44 -13.30 7.82 -16.05
CA LYS A 44 -14.75 7.79 -15.79
C LYS A 44 -15.24 6.42 -15.25
N GLY A 45 -14.38 5.74 -14.51
CA GLY A 45 -14.69 4.50 -13.81
C GLY A 45 -15.64 4.73 -12.63
N ASN A 46 -16.23 3.64 -12.14
CA ASN A 46 -17.12 3.68 -10.99
C ASN A 46 -16.30 3.72 -9.67
N PRO A 47 -16.36 4.79 -8.87
CA PRO A 47 -15.57 4.92 -7.64
C PRO A 47 -15.89 3.84 -6.61
N ALA A 48 -17.14 3.36 -6.54
CA ALA A 48 -17.53 2.33 -5.58
C ALA A 48 -16.90 0.97 -5.91
N GLN A 49 -16.81 0.62 -7.19
CA GLN A 49 -16.15 -0.62 -7.62
C GLN A 49 -14.64 -0.52 -7.42
N THR A 50 -14.04 0.63 -7.72
CA THR A 50 -12.62 0.89 -7.45
C THR A 50 -12.31 0.82 -5.95
N LEU A 51 -13.17 1.39 -5.09
CA LEU A 51 -13.07 1.27 -3.64
C LEU A 51 -13.00 -0.17 -3.18
N VAL A 52 -13.95 -1.00 -3.62
CA VAL A 52 -14.00 -2.40 -3.22
C VAL A 52 -12.75 -3.13 -3.72
N GLN A 53 -12.35 -2.94 -4.97
CA GLN A 53 -11.18 -3.60 -5.54
C GLN A 53 -9.87 -3.23 -4.81
N VAL A 54 -9.65 -1.93 -4.59
CA VAL A 54 -8.44 -1.44 -3.91
C VAL A 54 -8.42 -1.89 -2.45
N SER A 55 -9.58 -1.86 -1.76
CA SER A 55 -9.68 -2.29 -0.37
C SER A 55 -9.41 -3.79 -0.21
N VAL A 56 -9.96 -4.63 -1.10
CA VAL A 56 -9.69 -6.07 -1.08
C VAL A 56 -8.21 -6.36 -1.34
N ASN A 57 -7.61 -5.69 -2.32
CA ASN A 57 -6.19 -5.84 -2.62
C ASN A 57 -5.28 -5.47 -1.43
N ASP A 58 -5.57 -4.35 -0.77
CA ASP A 58 -4.80 -3.89 0.39
C ASP A 58 -4.89 -4.87 1.58
N LEU A 59 -6.11 -5.37 1.87
CA LEU A 59 -6.33 -6.37 2.90
C LEU A 59 -5.64 -7.70 2.62
N LEU A 60 -5.61 -8.14 1.36
CA LEU A 60 -4.90 -9.35 0.96
C LEU A 60 -3.38 -9.18 1.14
N ILE A 61 -2.84 -8.03 0.75
CA ILE A 61 -1.41 -7.74 0.83
C ILE A 61 -0.93 -7.66 2.28
N LEU A 62 -1.75 -7.20 3.23
CA LEU A 62 -1.39 -7.24 4.67
C LEU A 62 -0.88 -8.61 5.14
N VAL A 63 -1.44 -9.69 4.59
CA VAL A 63 -1.05 -11.07 4.93
C VAL A 63 -0.10 -11.67 3.90
N LEU A 64 -0.31 -11.36 2.61
CA LEU A 64 0.45 -11.95 1.50
C LEU A 64 1.79 -11.27 1.22
N PHE A 65 2.02 -10.04 1.68
CA PHE A 65 3.24 -9.30 1.38
C PHE A 65 4.50 -10.02 1.86
N ILE A 66 4.52 -10.40 3.13
CA ILE A 66 5.67 -11.10 3.74
C ILE A 66 5.99 -12.42 3.00
N PRO A 67 5.03 -13.36 2.79
CA PRO A 67 5.34 -14.60 2.11
C PRO A 67 5.69 -14.41 0.62
N LEU A 68 5.09 -13.44 -0.09
CA LEU A 68 5.45 -13.15 -1.49
C LEU A 68 6.86 -12.61 -1.62
N VAL A 69 7.25 -11.67 -0.73
CA VAL A 69 8.60 -11.10 -0.71
C VAL A 69 9.62 -12.18 -0.33
N GLN A 70 9.32 -13.05 0.64
CA GLN A 70 10.16 -14.19 0.99
C GLN A 70 10.35 -15.16 -0.19
N LEU A 71 9.26 -15.50 -0.90
CA LEU A 71 9.32 -16.39 -2.05
C LEU A 71 10.20 -15.79 -3.16
N LEU A 72 10.00 -14.51 -3.48
CA LEU A 72 10.69 -13.85 -4.60
C LEU A 72 12.18 -13.53 -4.28
N LEU A 73 12.53 -13.26 -3.02
CA LEU A 73 13.90 -12.91 -2.61
C LEU A 73 14.70 -14.07 -2.03
N GLY A 74 14.03 -15.10 -1.51
CA GLY A 74 14.67 -16.37 -1.09
C GLY A 74 15.39 -17.04 -2.26
N VAL A 75 14.91 -16.84 -3.50
CA VAL A 75 15.56 -17.31 -4.73
C VAL A 75 16.89 -16.59 -5.01
N ASN A 76 17.11 -15.39 -4.45
CA ASN A 76 18.32 -14.60 -4.64
C ASN A 76 19.27 -14.59 -3.42
N ASN A 77 19.05 -15.43 -2.39
CA ASN A 77 19.87 -15.50 -1.15
C ASN A 77 20.05 -14.14 -0.43
N VAL A 78 19.06 -13.24 -0.51
CA VAL A 78 19.08 -11.96 0.21
C VAL A 78 18.25 -12.11 1.48
N SER A 79 18.87 -11.99 2.66
CA SER A 79 18.12 -11.98 3.92
C SER A 79 17.56 -10.59 4.20
N LEU A 80 16.24 -10.46 4.17
CA LEU A 80 15.58 -9.26 4.68
C LEU A 80 15.26 -9.42 6.17
N PRO A 81 15.44 -8.37 6.99
CA PRO A 81 14.96 -8.36 8.36
C PRO A 81 13.41 -8.31 8.36
N LEU A 82 12.79 -9.48 8.42
CA LEU A 82 11.34 -9.68 8.39
C LEU A 82 10.63 -8.98 9.56
N ASP A 83 11.32 -8.87 10.70
CA ASP A 83 10.83 -8.16 11.87
C ASP A 83 10.56 -6.68 11.56
N ILE A 84 11.46 -6.04 10.82
CA ILE A 84 11.32 -4.62 10.43
C ILE A 84 10.17 -4.45 9.45
N LEU A 85 10.00 -5.37 8.49
CA LEU A 85 8.87 -5.37 7.57
C LEU A 85 7.54 -5.51 8.33
N ALA A 86 7.47 -6.47 9.27
CA ALA A 86 6.28 -6.70 10.08
C ALA A 86 5.93 -5.46 10.93
N TRP A 87 6.92 -4.86 11.59
CA TRP A 87 6.73 -3.61 12.34
C TRP A 87 6.26 -2.46 11.45
N SER A 88 6.79 -2.36 10.23
CA SER A 88 6.37 -1.34 9.26
C SER A 88 4.90 -1.51 8.88
N ILE A 89 4.45 -2.73 8.59
CA ILE A 89 3.04 -3.02 8.28
C ILE A 89 2.13 -2.65 9.46
N VAL A 90 2.54 -3.01 10.68
CA VAL A 90 1.76 -2.70 11.88
C VAL A 90 1.65 -1.19 12.10
N LEU A 91 2.77 -0.48 12.04
CA LEU A 91 2.83 0.95 12.31
C LEU A 91 2.15 1.79 11.23
N PHE A 92 2.37 1.47 9.96
CA PHE A 92 1.91 2.30 8.85
C PHE A 92 0.54 1.88 8.28
N VAL A 93 0.11 0.64 8.48
CA VAL A 93 -1.17 0.15 7.94
C VAL A 93 -2.15 -0.18 9.06
N VAL A 94 -1.78 -1.09 9.97
CA VAL A 94 -2.72 -1.60 10.98
C VAL A 94 -3.16 -0.53 11.97
N ILE A 95 -2.24 0.30 12.48
CA ILE A 95 -2.56 1.36 13.44
C ILE A 95 -3.48 2.43 12.82
N PRO A 96 -3.17 3.04 11.66
CA PRO A 96 -4.06 4.00 11.02
C PRO A 96 -5.43 3.42 10.66
N LEU A 97 -5.47 2.19 10.14
CA LEU A 97 -6.73 1.51 9.81
C LEU A 97 -7.58 1.25 11.06
N GLY A 98 -6.95 0.77 12.14
CA GLY A 98 -7.59 0.58 13.44
C GLY A 98 -8.13 1.88 14.02
N MET A 99 -7.36 2.97 13.97
CA MET A 99 -7.83 4.31 14.39
C MET A 99 -9.00 4.79 13.53
N GLY A 100 -8.97 4.57 12.22
CA GLY A 100 -10.06 4.89 11.31
C GLY A 100 -11.37 4.17 11.69
N VAL A 101 -11.30 2.86 11.90
CA VAL A 101 -12.45 2.04 12.32
C VAL A 101 -12.97 2.46 13.69
N LEU A 102 -12.08 2.66 14.66
CA LEU A 102 -12.44 3.12 16.01
C LEU A 102 -13.11 4.49 15.99
N SER A 103 -12.59 5.43 15.18
CA SER A 103 -13.19 6.76 15.04
C SER A 103 -14.63 6.67 14.52
N ARG A 104 -14.88 5.82 13.51
CA ARG A 104 -16.23 5.57 13.00
C ARG A 104 -17.14 5.01 14.07
N ILE A 105 -16.72 3.94 14.76
CA ILE A 105 -17.54 3.28 15.79
C ILE A 105 -17.89 4.26 16.92
N ILE A 106 -16.91 5.01 17.43
CA ILE A 106 -17.11 5.94 18.54
C ILE A 106 -18.03 7.10 18.14
N ILE A 107 -17.84 7.66 16.94
CA ILE A 107 -18.63 8.82 16.47
C ILE A 107 -20.06 8.40 16.15
N VAL A 108 -20.26 7.27 15.46
CA VAL A 108 -21.59 6.74 15.16
C VAL A 108 -22.34 6.41 16.45
N LYS A 109 -21.68 5.78 17.43
CA LYS A 109 -22.31 5.45 18.72
C LYS A 109 -22.68 6.68 19.55
N LYS A 110 -21.90 7.77 19.47
CA LYS A 110 -22.15 9.00 20.27
C LYS A 110 -23.07 10.02 19.59
N LYS A 111 -23.04 10.13 18.27
CA LYS A 111 -23.70 11.22 17.52
C LYS A 111 -24.64 10.74 16.41
N GLY A 112 -24.76 9.43 16.19
CA GLY A 112 -25.58 8.84 15.13
C GLY A 112 -24.87 8.79 13.78
N GLU A 113 -25.36 7.92 12.88
CA GLU A 113 -24.82 7.76 11.52
C GLU A 113 -24.97 9.01 10.67
N GLU A 114 -26.07 9.75 10.85
CA GLU A 114 -26.37 10.94 10.07
C GLU A 114 -25.33 12.05 10.29
N TYR A 115 -24.89 12.23 11.54
CA TYR A 115 -23.81 13.17 11.87
C TYR A 115 -22.46 12.73 11.27
N PHE A 116 -22.17 11.42 11.26
CA PHE A 116 -20.94 10.90 10.68
C PHE A 116 -20.87 11.18 9.18
N ASN A 117 -21.92 10.82 8.43
CA ASN A 117 -21.96 10.96 6.97
C ASN A 117 -22.06 12.43 6.52
N GLN A 118 -22.88 13.26 7.19
CA GLN A 118 -23.16 14.62 6.70
C GLN A 118 -22.20 15.69 7.24
N LYS A 119 -21.62 15.52 8.44
CA LYS A 119 -20.74 16.54 9.06
C LYS A 119 -19.30 16.10 9.24
N PHE A 120 -19.06 14.86 9.63
CA PHE A 120 -17.71 14.40 9.93
C PHE A 120 -16.94 14.06 8.65
N VAL A 121 -17.52 13.23 7.76
CA VAL A 121 -16.89 12.82 6.50
C VAL A 121 -16.70 14.02 5.56
N GLN A 122 -17.72 14.86 5.38
CA GLN A 122 -17.63 16.04 4.49
C GLN A 122 -16.56 17.06 4.91
N LYS A 123 -16.16 17.09 6.18
CA LYS A 123 -15.07 17.97 6.64
C LYS A 123 -13.72 17.58 6.03
N PHE A 124 -13.56 16.34 5.61
CA PHE A 124 -12.34 15.82 4.98
C PHE A 124 -12.39 15.86 3.44
N ASP A 125 -13.56 15.99 2.82
CA ASP A 125 -13.69 16.02 1.35
C ASP A 125 -12.82 17.12 0.70
N GLY A 126 -12.81 18.33 1.26
CA GLY A 126 -12.02 19.45 0.73
C GLY A 126 -10.49 19.29 0.90
N VAL A 127 -10.02 18.48 1.84
CA VAL A 127 -8.59 18.22 2.06
C VAL A 127 -8.08 17.18 1.05
N THR A 128 -8.94 16.23 0.67
CA THR A 128 -8.60 15.13 -0.25
C THR A 128 -8.34 15.63 -1.68
N THR A 129 -9.01 16.70 -2.12
CA THR A 129 -8.81 17.28 -3.46
C THR A 129 -7.62 18.24 -3.52
N VAL A 130 -7.20 18.85 -2.40
CA VAL A 130 -6.06 19.78 -2.36
C VAL A 130 -4.74 19.05 -2.13
N GLY A 131 -4.76 17.90 -1.45
CA GLY A 131 -3.58 17.07 -1.21
C GLY A 131 -3.21 16.13 -2.36
N LEU A 132 -3.92 16.22 -3.50
CA LEU A 132 -3.77 15.36 -4.67
C LEU A 132 -3.16 16.12 -5.85
#